data_AF-B1YKV0-F1
#
_entry.id   AF-B1YKV0-F1
#
_cell.length_a   1.000
_cell.length_b   1.000
_cell.length_c   1.000
_cell.angle_alpha   90.00
_cell.angle_beta   90.00
_cell.angle_gamma   90.00
#
_symmetry.space_group_name_H-M   'P 1'
#
loop_
_entity.id
_entity.type
_entity.pdbx_description
1 polymer ?
#
loop_
_entity_poly.entity_id
_entity_poly.type
_entity_poly.pdbx_seq_one_letter_code
_entity_poly.pdbx_strand_id
1 'polypeptide(L)'
;MILLQQKVDETIRALGGYFRPLSGLARLIEEVGEVGEALETGDELSFQAELVDVLMISTCLANQYVTDLAQQHQQLGTMEDEGQGSFYRLVHEAGQVARVMNGYEGDKPPKQTEDIIPIGMSLARLQRELFRLVRPHGINLLQEIDRTNEKNLNRDRKRFALTRDPVTEATIDHFRSATGNTERLWGAPAYESDLALEAHIQAALPSLRRFLRCARIEGIAGFVIEAPMERTDSLRSVKDQADEIGRIVKEQTPLSFKEAPYRIDVYAPQLGPVSPYHAEDDHRMFLVLHVDE
;
A
#
# COMPACT_ATOMS: atom_id res chain seq x y z
N MET A 1 -11.23 -11.92 -5.72
CA MET A 1 -10.55 -10.64 -5.44
C MET A 1 -9.82 -10.64 -4.12
N ILE A 2 -10.43 -10.98 -2.97
CA ILE A 2 -9.69 -11.12 -1.68
C ILE A 2 -8.52 -12.11 -1.83
N LEU A 3 -8.82 -13.31 -2.36
CA LEU A 3 -7.80 -14.34 -2.60
C LEU A 3 -6.72 -13.89 -3.61
N LEU A 4 -7.06 -13.02 -4.56
CA LEU A 4 -6.11 -12.49 -5.54
C LEU A 4 -5.10 -11.56 -4.85
N GLN A 5 -5.59 -10.59 -4.08
CA GLN A 5 -4.73 -9.66 -3.33
C GLN A 5 -3.79 -10.39 -2.38
N GLN A 6 -4.28 -11.40 -1.66
CA GLN A 6 -3.48 -12.23 -0.75
C GLN A 6 -2.37 -12.99 -1.47
N LYS A 7 -2.70 -13.71 -2.54
CA LYS A 7 -1.72 -14.45 -3.36
C LYS A 7 -0.63 -13.54 -3.94
N VAL A 8 -1.04 -12.36 -4.40
CA VAL A 8 -0.10 -11.36 -4.94
C VAL A 8 0.80 -10.81 -3.83
N ASP A 9 0.26 -10.49 -2.66
CA ASP A 9 1.06 -10.03 -1.51
C ASP A 9 2.08 -11.09 -1.06
N GLU A 10 1.66 -12.34 -0.92
CA GLU A 10 2.56 -13.47 -0.59
C GLU A 10 3.71 -13.60 -1.60
N THR A 11 3.38 -13.51 -2.90
CA THR A 11 4.36 -13.59 -3.99
C THR A 11 5.35 -12.44 -3.91
N ILE A 12 4.87 -11.21 -3.73
CA ILE A 12 5.72 -10.01 -3.70
C ILE A 12 6.61 -9.98 -2.45
N ARG A 13 6.09 -10.37 -1.28
CA ARG A 13 6.90 -10.51 -0.05
C ARG A 13 8.04 -11.51 -0.25
N ALA A 14 7.77 -12.66 -0.89
CA ALA A 14 8.79 -13.65 -1.19
C ALA A 14 9.85 -13.17 -2.21
N LEU A 15 9.52 -12.16 -3.02
CA LEU A 15 10.42 -11.57 -4.01
C LEU A 15 11.25 -10.40 -3.48
N GLY A 16 10.94 -9.86 -2.29
CA GLY A 16 11.71 -8.78 -1.65
C GLY A 16 10.95 -7.47 -1.44
N GLY A 17 9.63 -7.46 -1.65
CA GLY A 17 8.76 -6.32 -1.36
C GLY A 17 8.22 -5.62 -2.62
N TYR A 18 7.33 -4.66 -2.39
CA TYR A 18 6.66 -3.91 -3.46
C TYR A 18 7.60 -2.92 -4.15
N PHE A 19 7.41 -2.70 -5.44
CA PHE A 19 8.05 -1.58 -6.15
C PHE A 19 7.73 -0.25 -5.47
N ARG A 20 8.60 0.76 -5.66
CA ARG A 20 8.23 2.13 -5.33
C ARG A 20 6.98 2.54 -6.14
N PRO A 21 5.99 3.23 -5.57
CA PRO A 21 4.70 3.43 -6.23
C PRO A 21 4.80 4.04 -7.63
N LEU A 22 5.59 5.10 -7.83
CA LEU A 22 5.76 5.70 -9.17
C LEU A 22 6.47 4.76 -10.18
N SER A 23 7.33 3.86 -9.70
CA SER A 23 7.89 2.81 -10.56
C SER A 23 6.83 1.76 -10.92
N GLY A 24 5.95 1.41 -9.97
CA GLY A 24 4.77 0.56 -10.23
C GLY A 24 3.81 1.21 -11.22
N LEU A 25 3.59 2.53 -11.14
CA LEU A 25 2.82 3.27 -12.13
C LEU A 25 3.46 3.24 -13.52
N ALA A 26 4.76 3.52 -13.61
CA ALA A 26 5.47 3.50 -14.88
C ALA A 26 5.36 2.12 -15.55
N ARG A 27 5.53 1.06 -14.76
CA ARG A 27 5.35 -0.34 -15.20
C ARG A 27 3.91 -0.62 -15.61
N LEU A 28 2.91 -0.14 -14.88
CA LEU A 28 1.49 -0.28 -15.28
C LEU A 28 1.22 0.35 -16.66
N ILE A 29 1.78 1.53 -16.92
CA ILE A 29 1.62 2.23 -18.21
C ILE A 29 2.39 1.52 -19.32
N GLU A 30 3.57 0.96 -19.02
CA GLU A 30 4.35 0.09 -19.91
C GLU A 30 3.48 -1.10 -20.37
N GLU A 31 2.94 -1.89 -19.43
CA GLU A 31 2.15 -3.08 -19.80
C GLU A 31 0.85 -2.74 -20.53
N VAL A 32 0.20 -1.62 -20.20
CA VAL A 32 -0.96 -1.14 -20.98
C VAL A 32 -0.55 -0.78 -22.42
N GLY A 33 0.65 -0.25 -22.61
CA GLY A 33 1.22 -0.03 -23.94
C GLY A 33 1.47 -1.33 -24.69
N GLU A 34 2.05 -2.32 -24.02
CA GLU A 34 2.34 -3.64 -24.62
C GLU A 34 1.05 -4.43 -24.96
N VAL A 35 -0.03 -4.29 -24.17
CA VAL A 35 -1.38 -4.76 -24.56
C VAL A 35 -1.81 -4.15 -25.89
N GLY A 36 -1.55 -2.85 -26.10
CA GLY A 36 -1.87 -2.14 -27.34
C GLY A 36 -1.06 -2.65 -28.53
N GLU A 37 0.24 -2.90 -28.35
CA GLU A 37 1.12 -3.48 -29.37
C GLU A 37 0.70 -4.89 -29.74
N ALA A 38 0.33 -5.73 -28.76
CA ALA A 38 -0.17 -7.07 -29.01
C ALA A 38 -1.50 -7.06 -29.81
N LEU A 39 -2.40 -6.12 -29.52
CA LEU A 39 -3.62 -5.91 -30.29
C LEU A 39 -3.34 -5.47 -31.74
N GLU A 40 -2.36 -4.58 -31.94
CA GLU A 40 -1.98 -4.09 -33.27
C GLU A 40 -1.38 -5.20 -34.13
N THR A 41 -0.52 -6.03 -33.53
CA THR A 41 0.17 -7.13 -34.21
C THR A 41 -0.68 -8.39 -34.36
N GLY A 42 -1.75 -8.52 -33.56
CA GLY A 42 -2.58 -9.72 -33.50
C GLY A 42 -1.92 -10.88 -32.77
N ASP A 43 -0.94 -10.61 -31.91
CA ASP A 43 -0.26 -11.63 -31.10
C ASP A 43 -1.10 -11.97 -29.86
N GLU A 44 -1.88 -13.05 -29.95
CA GLU A 44 -2.74 -13.52 -28.86
C GLU A 44 -1.98 -13.95 -27.61
N LEU A 45 -0.75 -14.49 -27.76
CA LEU A 45 0.05 -14.94 -26.62
C LEU A 45 0.58 -13.75 -25.83
N SER A 46 1.13 -12.75 -26.54
CA SER A 46 1.56 -11.50 -25.91
C SER A 46 0.37 -10.77 -25.30
N PHE A 47 -0.76 -10.67 -26.02
CA PHE A 47 -1.98 -10.04 -25.49
C PHE A 47 -2.44 -10.65 -24.16
N GLN A 48 -2.45 -11.98 -24.06
CA GLN A 48 -2.77 -12.67 -22.82
C GLN A 48 -1.76 -12.36 -21.71
N ALA A 49 -0.45 -12.43 -22.01
CA ALA A 49 0.61 -12.18 -21.05
C ALA A 49 0.51 -10.76 -20.47
N GLU A 50 0.38 -9.76 -21.32
CA GLU A 50 0.37 -8.37 -20.88
C GLU A 50 -0.87 -8.02 -20.07
N LEU A 51 -2.05 -8.60 -20.36
CA LEU A 51 -3.23 -8.40 -19.52
C LEU A 51 -3.07 -9.01 -18.12
N VAL A 52 -2.35 -10.13 -18.01
CA VAL A 52 -2.01 -10.73 -16.70
C VAL A 52 -1.06 -9.82 -15.94
N ASP A 53 -0.07 -9.22 -16.61
CA ASP A 53 0.87 -8.32 -15.97
C ASP A 53 0.19 -7.01 -15.54
N VAL A 54 -0.70 -6.43 -16.35
CA VAL A 54 -1.54 -5.29 -15.92
C VAL A 54 -2.39 -5.67 -14.69
N LEU A 55 -2.98 -6.86 -14.65
CA LEU A 55 -3.74 -7.33 -13.47
C LEU A 55 -2.84 -7.48 -12.24
N MET A 56 -1.63 -8.02 -12.41
CA MET A 56 -0.64 -8.20 -11.35
C MET A 56 -0.22 -6.85 -10.76
N ILE A 57 0.23 -5.92 -11.60
CA ILE A 57 0.74 -4.62 -11.15
C ILE A 57 -0.38 -3.79 -10.53
N SER A 58 -1.58 -3.78 -11.12
CA SER A 58 -2.72 -3.07 -10.53
C SER A 58 -3.12 -3.65 -9.17
N THR A 59 -3.00 -4.97 -8.98
CA THR A 59 -3.21 -5.61 -7.67
C THR A 59 -2.11 -5.23 -6.67
N CYS A 60 -0.85 -5.20 -7.11
CA CYS A 60 0.26 -4.72 -6.28
C CYS A 60 0.03 -3.29 -5.78
N LEU A 61 -0.33 -2.38 -6.69
CA LEU A 61 -0.63 -0.99 -6.34
C LEU A 61 -1.79 -0.90 -5.35
N ALA A 62 -2.86 -1.68 -5.53
CA ALA A 62 -3.97 -1.71 -4.58
C ALA A 62 -3.53 -2.15 -3.18
N ASN A 63 -2.68 -3.17 -3.09
CA ASN A 63 -2.16 -3.65 -1.81
C ASN A 63 -1.29 -2.59 -1.10
N GLN A 64 -0.48 -1.82 -1.83
CA GLN A 64 0.35 -0.74 -1.26
C GLN A 64 -0.48 0.37 -0.60
N TYR A 65 -1.73 0.58 -1.02
CA TYR A 65 -2.67 1.50 -0.38
C TYR A 65 -3.72 0.78 0.50
N VAL A 66 -3.46 -0.50 0.81
CA VAL A 66 -4.30 -1.37 1.65
C VAL A 66 -5.76 -1.39 1.18
N THR A 67 -6.02 -1.25 -0.11
CA THR A 67 -7.39 -1.21 -0.66
C THR A 67 -8.07 -2.57 -0.50
N ASP A 68 -9.39 -2.59 -0.25
CA ASP A 68 -10.23 -3.78 -0.45
C ASP A 68 -10.78 -3.83 -1.89
N LEU A 69 -10.04 -4.47 -2.82
CA LEU A 69 -10.49 -4.59 -4.21
C LEU A 69 -11.76 -5.43 -4.34
N ALA A 70 -12.02 -6.37 -3.42
CA ALA A 70 -13.23 -7.17 -3.47
C ALA A 70 -14.47 -6.30 -3.24
N GLN A 71 -14.41 -5.41 -2.24
CA GLN A 71 -15.45 -4.42 -2.00
C GLN A 71 -15.59 -3.46 -3.20
N GLN A 72 -14.48 -2.98 -3.77
CA GLN A 72 -14.55 -2.08 -4.94
C GLN A 72 -15.21 -2.78 -6.15
N HIS A 73 -14.85 -4.03 -6.43
CA HIS A 73 -15.45 -4.79 -7.52
C HIS A 73 -16.92 -5.12 -7.28
N GLN A 74 -17.31 -5.36 -6.03
CA GLN A 74 -18.71 -5.53 -5.63
C GLN A 74 -19.51 -4.25 -5.91
N GLN A 75 -18.99 -3.09 -5.49
CA GLN A 75 -19.63 -1.79 -5.76
C GLN A 75 -19.76 -1.49 -7.26
N LEU A 76 -18.79 -1.94 -8.06
CA LEU A 76 -18.82 -1.78 -9.52
C LEU A 76 -19.70 -2.82 -10.25
N GLY A 77 -20.26 -3.80 -9.55
CA GLY A 77 -21.04 -4.89 -10.17
C GLY A 77 -20.22 -5.76 -11.13
N THR A 78 -18.90 -5.89 -10.89
CA THR A 78 -17.96 -6.49 -11.87
C THR A 78 -18.31 -7.93 -12.24
N MET A 79 -18.88 -8.70 -11.31
CA MET A 79 -19.25 -10.11 -11.55
C MET A 79 -20.45 -10.26 -12.47
N GLU A 80 -21.36 -9.28 -12.47
CA GLU A 80 -22.59 -9.25 -13.27
C GLU A 80 -22.41 -8.43 -14.54
N ASP A 81 -21.21 -7.89 -14.76
CA ASP A 81 -20.93 -7.00 -15.85
C ASP A 81 -20.86 -7.75 -17.18
N GLU A 82 -21.76 -7.41 -18.11
CA GLU A 82 -21.79 -7.95 -19.46
C GLU A 82 -21.21 -6.99 -20.51
N GLY A 83 -20.61 -5.87 -20.07
CA GLY A 83 -20.03 -4.86 -20.94
C GLY A 83 -18.91 -5.41 -21.85
N GLN A 84 -18.74 -4.81 -23.02
CA GLN A 84 -17.63 -5.14 -23.93
C GLN A 84 -16.38 -4.34 -23.56
N GLY A 85 -15.22 -4.99 -23.69
CA GLY A 85 -13.94 -4.35 -23.41
C GLY A 85 -13.56 -3.36 -24.50
N SER A 86 -12.76 -2.36 -24.13
CA SER A 86 -12.20 -1.41 -25.09
C SER A 86 -10.80 -1.02 -24.64
N PHE A 87 -9.84 -1.12 -25.55
CA PHE A 87 -8.47 -0.67 -25.28
C PHE A 87 -8.44 0.82 -24.93
N TYR A 88 -9.25 1.65 -25.60
CA TYR A 88 -9.38 3.07 -25.25
C TYR A 88 -9.90 3.28 -23.81
N ARG A 89 -10.82 2.43 -23.34
CA ARG A 89 -11.28 2.46 -21.95
C ARG A 89 -10.18 2.03 -21.00
N LEU A 90 -9.42 0.98 -21.32
CA LEU A 90 -8.28 0.55 -20.51
C LEU A 90 -7.25 1.69 -20.34
N VAL A 91 -6.86 2.34 -21.44
CA VAL A 91 -5.94 3.50 -21.42
C VAL A 91 -6.53 4.65 -20.59
N HIS A 92 -7.83 4.92 -20.73
CA HIS A 92 -8.50 5.95 -19.94
C HIS A 92 -8.42 5.65 -18.44
N GLU A 93 -8.80 4.44 -18.00
CA GLU A 93 -8.77 4.07 -16.58
C GLU A 93 -7.32 4.04 -16.04
N ALA A 94 -6.32 3.66 -16.87
CA ALA A 94 -4.91 3.76 -16.50
C ALA A 94 -4.46 5.22 -16.27
N GLY A 95 -4.97 6.15 -17.08
CA GLY A 95 -4.79 7.58 -16.87
C GLY A 95 -5.42 8.09 -15.57
N GLN A 96 -6.55 7.53 -15.16
CA GLN A 96 -7.19 7.86 -13.87
C GLN A 96 -6.34 7.36 -12.69
N VAL A 97 -5.77 6.15 -12.78
CA VAL A 97 -4.79 5.64 -11.81
C VAL A 97 -3.58 6.58 -11.73
N ALA A 98 -3.02 6.97 -12.88
CA ALA A 98 -1.87 7.89 -12.94
C ALA A 98 -2.17 9.25 -12.28
N ARG A 99 -3.36 9.81 -12.52
CA ARG A 99 -3.78 11.08 -11.92
C ARG A 99 -3.79 11.01 -10.40
N VAL A 100 -4.39 9.95 -9.84
CA VAL A 100 -4.51 9.77 -8.39
C VAL A 100 -3.13 9.58 -7.76
N MET A 101 -2.30 8.69 -8.33
CA MET A 101 -0.95 8.44 -7.85
C MET A 101 -0.05 9.67 -7.93
N ASN A 102 -0.18 10.49 -8.98
CA ASN A 102 0.57 11.74 -9.06
C ASN A 102 0.17 12.73 -7.95
N GLY A 103 -1.08 12.69 -7.48
CA GLY A 103 -1.50 13.45 -6.31
C GLY A 103 -0.85 12.96 -5.01
N TYR A 104 -0.70 11.64 -4.85
CA TYR A 104 -0.11 11.05 -3.63
C TYR A 104 1.42 11.15 -3.62
N GLU A 105 2.06 10.79 -4.72
CA GLU A 105 3.52 10.64 -4.82
C GLU A 105 4.22 11.84 -5.45
N GLY A 106 3.53 12.60 -6.30
CA GLY A 106 4.14 13.64 -7.11
C GLY A 106 4.36 14.96 -6.38
N ASP A 107 4.94 15.93 -7.10
CA ASP A 107 5.29 17.25 -6.53
C ASP A 107 4.06 18.13 -6.29
N LYS A 108 2.93 17.82 -6.92
CA LYS A 108 1.70 18.61 -6.85
C LYS A 108 0.63 17.85 -6.05
N PRO A 109 0.49 18.15 -4.74
CA PRO A 109 -0.53 17.50 -3.93
C PRO A 109 -1.94 17.87 -4.42
N PRO A 110 -2.93 17.02 -4.14
CA PRO A 110 -4.32 17.29 -4.48
C PRO A 110 -4.85 18.53 -3.78
N LYS A 111 -5.74 19.28 -4.46
CA LYS A 111 -6.46 20.39 -3.81
C LYS A 111 -7.53 19.82 -2.87
N GLN A 112 -7.81 20.50 -1.77
CA GLN A 112 -8.89 20.11 -0.85
C GLN A 112 -10.28 20.04 -1.52
N THR A 113 -10.50 20.81 -2.59
CA THR A 113 -11.76 20.88 -3.34
C THR A 113 -11.81 19.93 -4.54
N GLU A 114 -10.76 19.15 -4.80
CA GLU A 114 -10.71 18.25 -5.93
C GLU A 114 -11.42 16.95 -5.57
N ASP A 115 -12.45 16.58 -6.33
CA ASP A 115 -13.11 15.29 -6.20
C ASP A 115 -12.19 14.21 -6.76
N ILE A 116 -11.46 13.54 -5.88
CA ILE A 116 -10.48 12.52 -6.22
C ILE A 116 -11.10 11.18 -5.98
N ILE A 117 -11.22 10.41 -7.07
CA ILE A 117 -11.57 9.01 -7.02
C ILE A 117 -10.42 8.28 -6.30
N PRO A 118 -10.68 7.57 -5.18
CA PRO A 118 -9.65 6.79 -4.49
C PRO A 118 -8.96 5.81 -5.44
N ILE A 119 -7.67 5.56 -5.22
CA ILE A 119 -6.84 4.70 -6.06
C ILE A 119 -7.46 3.31 -6.20
N GLY A 120 -8.06 2.80 -5.12
CA GLY A 120 -8.74 1.52 -5.12
C GLY A 120 -9.87 1.41 -6.14
N MET A 121 -10.71 2.45 -6.22
CA MET A 121 -11.80 2.52 -7.19
C MET A 121 -11.26 2.68 -8.62
N SER A 122 -10.24 3.52 -8.82
CA SER A 122 -9.57 3.67 -10.12
C SER A 122 -8.96 2.35 -10.63
N LEU A 123 -8.28 1.61 -9.75
CA LEU A 123 -7.69 0.30 -10.06
C LEU A 123 -8.75 -0.75 -10.35
N ALA A 124 -9.84 -0.80 -9.57
CA ALA A 124 -10.93 -1.75 -9.81
C ALA A 124 -11.66 -1.47 -11.15
N ARG A 125 -11.79 -0.20 -11.56
CA ARG A 125 -12.32 0.16 -12.88
C ARG A 125 -11.41 -0.32 -14.00
N LEU A 126 -10.10 -0.09 -13.87
CA LEU A 126 -9.10 -0.61 -14.82
C LEU A 126 -9.18 -2.15 -14.92
N GLN A 127 -9.21 -2.85 -13.79
CA GLN A 127 -9.32 -4.32 -13.76
C GLN A 127 -10.63 -4.82 -14.37
N ARG A 128 -11.74 -4.10 -14.19
CA ARG A 128 -13.00 -4.42 -14.88
C ARG A 128 -12.84 -4.31 -16.40
N GLU A 129 -12.18 -3.29 -16.92
CA GLU A 129 -11.93 -3.18 -18.36
C GLU A 129 -11.03 -4.33 -18.87
N LEU A 130 -10.05 -4.79 -18.07
CA LEU A 130 -9.29 -6.01 -18.39
C LEU A 130 -10.22 -7.22 -18.51
N PHE A 131 -11.08 -7.46 -17.52
CA PHE A 131 -12.02 -8.60 -17.54
C PHE A 131 -12.98 -8.54 -18.73
N ARG A 132 -13.40 -7.34 -19.14
CA ARG A 132 -14.21 -7.15 -20.35
C ARG A 132 -13.42 -7.42 -21.64
N LEU A 133 -12.15 -7.03 -21.69
CA LEU A 133 -11.28 -7.25 -22.86
C LEU A 133 -10.95 -8.73 -23.08
N VAL A 134 -10.74 -9.50 -22.02
CA VAL A 134 -10.39 -10.93 -22.15
C VAL A 134 -11.57 -11.84 -22.43
N ARG A 135 -12.79 -11.41 -22.08
CA ARG A 135 -14.00 -12.25 -22.16
C ARG A 135 -14.25 -12.84 -23.55
N PRO A 136 -14.17 -12.06 -24.66
CA PRO A 136 -14.36 -12.62 -26.01
C PRO A 136 -13.32 -13.67 -26.40
N HIS A 137 -12.14 -13.65 -25.76
CA HIS A 137 -11.05 -14.59 -26.02
C HIS A 137 -11.12 -15.85 -25.15
N GLY A 138 -12.08 -15.94 -24.22
CA GLY A 138 -12.23 -17.09 -23.33
C GLY A 138 -11.09 -17.25 -22.31
N ILE A 139 -10.29 -16.20 -22.09
CA ILE A 139 -9.14 -16.22 -21.18
C ILE A 139 -9.61 -16.00 -19.74
N ASN A 140 -9.15 -16.85 -18.82
CA ASN A 140 -9.38 -16.70 -17.39
C ASN A 140 -8.15 -16.09 -16.69
N LEU A 141 -8.10 -14.75 -16.61
CA LEU A 141 -6.96 -14.03 -16.01
C LEU A 141 -6.62 -14.48 -14.58
N LEU A 142 -7.62 -14.86 -13.78
CA LEU A 142 -7.40 -15.29 -12.40
C LEU A 142 -6.67 -16.63 -12.32
N GLN A 143 -6.82 -17.50 -13.32
CA GLN A 143 -6.06 -18.75 -13.42
C GLN A 143 -4.67 -18.51 -14.01
N GLU A 144 -4.54 -17.59 -14.96
CA GLU A 144 -3.25 -17.32 -15.59
C GLU A 144 -2.27 -16.60 -14.64
N ILE A 145 -2.76 -15.70 -13.80
CA ILE A 145 -1.90 -15.04 -12.80
C ILE A 145 -1.31 -16.03 -11.79
N ASP A 146 -2.04 -17.08 -11.42
CA ASP A 146 -1.52 -18.15 -10.55
C ASP A 146 -0.30 -18.82 -11.20
N ARG A 147 -0.36 -19.12 -12.50
CA ARG A 147 0.76 -19.72 -13.25
C ARG A 147 1.93 -18.76 -13.39
N THR A 148 1.67 -17.47 -13.59
CA THR A 148 2.72 -16.45 -13.71
C THR A 148 3.44 -16.24 -12.38
N ASN A 149 2.72 -16.22 -11.25
CA ASN A 149 3.31 -16.12 -9.92
C ASN A 149 4.27 -17.27 -9.61
N GLU A 150 3.88 -18.52 -9.93
CA GLU A 150 4.77 -19.69 -9.79
C GLU A 150 6.06 -19.57 -10.61
N LYS A 151 5.99 -19.03 -11.83
CA LYS A 151 7.16 -18.79 -12.68
C LYS A 151 8.05 -17.67 -12.12
N ASN A 152 7.45 -16.55 -11.71
CA ASN A 152 8.17 -15.36 -11.22
C ASN A 152 8.93 -15.66 -9.93
N LEU A 153 8.36 -16.43 -8.99
CA LEU A 153 9.03 -16.86 -7.76
C LEU A 153 10.34 -17.62 -8.03
N ASN A 154 10.39 -18.41 -9.10
CA ASN A 154 11.56 -19.17 -9.49
C ASN A 154 12.59 -18.33 -10.26
N ARG A 155 12.12 -17.43 -11.13
CA ARG A 155 12.97 -16.63 -12.03
C ARG A 155 13.59 -15.41 -11.34
N ASP A 156 12.80 -14.67 -10.57
CA ASP A 156 13.11 -13.27 -10.25
C ASP A 156 13.55 -13.04 -8.80
N ARG A 157 13.77 -14.10 -8.01
CA ARG A 157 14.21 -14.03 -6.61
C ARG A 157 15.45 -13.14 -6.37
N LYS A 158 16.28 -12.90 -7.38
CA LYS A 158 17.49 -12.06 -7.30
C LYS A 158 17.40 -10.73 -8.06
N ARG A 159 16.29 -10.44 -8.73
CA ARG A 159 16.14 -9.25 -9.60
C ARG A 159 15.53 -8.04 -8.88
N PHE A 160 14.89 -8.25 -7.74
CA PHE A 160 14.31 -7.16 -6.96
C PHE A 160 15.30 -6.68 -5.90
N ALA A 161 15.59 -5.38 -5.92
CA ALA A 161 16.23 -4.72 -4.80
C ALA A 161 15.21 -4.64 -3.66
N LEU A 162 15.65 -4.88 -2.42
CA LEU A 162 14.80 -4.74 -1.25
C LEU A 162 14.27 -3.29 -1.19
N THR A 163 12.98 -3.12 -1.42
CA THR A 163 12.30 -1.83 -1.34
C THR A 163 11.42 -1.82 -0.12
N ARG A 164 11.74 -0.93 0.81
CA ARG A 164 10.89 -0.67 1.98
C ARG A 164 9.56 -0.08 1.52
N ASP A 165 8.47 -0.74 1.87
CA ASP A 165 7.11 -0.24 1.70
C ASP A 165 6.35 -0.34 3.03
N PRO A 166 5.63 0.70 3.47
CA PRO A 166 4.93 0.76 4.75
C PRO A 166 3.92 -0.37 4.99
N VAL A 167 3.40 -1.05 3.96
CA VAL A 167 2.50 -2.21 4.17
C VAL A 167 3.24 -3.51 4.44
N THR A 168 4.56 -3.53 4.21
CA THR A 168 5.44 -4.69 4.41
C THR A 168 6.43 -4.51 5.56
N GLU A 169 6.44 -3.35 6.23
CA GLU A 169 7.31 -3.11 7.38
C GLU A 169 6.89 -3.98 8.57
N ALA A 170 7.88 -4.58 9.24
CA ALA A 170 7.66 -5.47 10.38
C ALA A 170 6.93 -4.78 11.55
N THR A 171 7.03 -3.45 11.66
CA THR A 171 6.28 -2.62 12.63
C THR A 171 4.78 -2.90 12.61
N ILE A 172 4.18 -3.17 11.44
CA ILE A 172 2.76 -3.51 11.36
C ILE A 172 2.49 -4.86 12.03
N ASP A 173 3.33 -5.85 11.75
CA ASP A 173 3.16 -7.19 12.32
C ASP A 173 3.37 -7.17 13.84
N HIS A 174 4.38 -6.43 14.33
CA HIS A 174 4.60 -6.20 15.75
C HIS A 174 3.39 -5.51 16.42
N PHE A 175 2.86 -4.45 15.80
CA PHE A 175 1.72 -3.73 16.36
C PHE A 175 0.46 -4.60 16.41
N ARG A 176 0.19 -5.36 15.35
CA ARG A 176 -0.95 -6.28 15.28
C ARG A 176 -0.82 -7.41 16.29
N SER A 177 0.38 -7.96 16.44
CA SER A 177 0.71 -8.91 17.50
C SER A 177 0.38 -8.29 18.86
N ALA A 178 0.94 -7.13 19.19
CA ALA A 178 0.76 -6.52 20.51
C ALA A 178 -0.69 -6.11 20.85
N THR A 179 -1.48 -5.69 19.86
CA THR A 179 -2.79 -5.05 20.09
C THR A 179 -4.00 -5.84 19.61
N GLY A 180 -3.82 -6.81 18.72
CA GLY A 180 -4.91 -7.46 17.99
C GLY A 180 -5.64 -6.54 17.00
N ASN A 181 -5.09 -5.37 16.67
CA ASN A 181 -5.70 -4.43 15.74
C ASN A 181 -5.77 -5.03 14.32
N THR A 182 -6.91 -4.85 13.65
CA THR A 182 -7.16 -5.37 12.28
C THR A 182 -7.46 -4.26 11.28
N GLU A 183 -7.22 -3.00 11.64
CA GLU A 183 -7.47 -1.85 10.78
C GLU A 183 -6.46 -1.78 9.62
N ARG A 184 -6.79 -0.92 8.65
CA ARG A 184 -5.94 -0.60 7.51
C ARG A 184 -4.85 0.36 7.97
N LEU A 185 -3.64 -0.14 8.14
CA LEU A 185 -2.52 0.60 8.73
C LEU A 185 -1.31 0.61 7.80
N TRP A 186 -0.51 1.66 7.93
CA TRP A 186 0.84 1.76 7.37
C TRP A 186 1.87 1.79 8.50
N GLY A 187 3.03 1.17 8.28
CA GLY A 187 4.13 1.15 9.25
C GLY A 187 5.31 2.01 8.84
N ALA A 188 5.97 2.62 9.80
CA ALA A 188 7.35 3.05 9.70
C ALA A 188 8.28 1.84 9.56
N PRO A 189 9.52 2.05 9.08
CA PRO A 189 10.65 1.16 9.36
C PRO A 189 10.59 0.57 10.76
N ALA A 190 10.99 -0.69 10.94
CA ALA A 190 11.19 -1.25 12.27
C ALA A 190 12.34 -0.54 12.99
N TYR A 191 12.21 -0.37 14.30
CA TYR A 191 13.20 0.21 15.19
C TYR A 191 14.43 -0.70 15.26
N GLU A 192 15.58 -0.08 15.05
CA GLU A 192 16.88 -0.72 15.08
C GLU A 192 17.67 -0.11 16.25
N SER A 193 18.08 -0.95 17.20
CA SER A 193 18.66 -0.49 18.49
C SER A 193 19.99 0.27 18.37
N ASP A 194 20.67 0.12 17.24
CA ASP A 194 21.92 0.79 16.90
C ASP A 194 21.70 2.18 16.26
N LEU A 195 20.47 2.53 15.90
CA LEU A 195 20.11 3.85 15.37
C LEU A 195 19.59 4.77 16.47
N ALA A 196 19.99 6.03 16.38
CA ALA A 196 19.39 7.09 17.20
C ALA A 196 17.91 7.27 16.83
N LEU A 197 17.07 7.62 17.81
CA LEU A 197 15.63 7.82 17.62
C LEU A 197 15.34 8.82 16.47
N GLU A 198 16.09 9.92 16.39
CA GLU A 198 15.91 10.89 15.30
C GLU A 198 16.18 10.29 13.92
N ALA A 199 17.22 9.46 13.77
CA ALA A 199 17.54 8.79 12.51
C ALA A 199 16.42 7.82 12.10
N HIS A 200 15.84 7.14 13.08
CA HIS A 200 14.69 6.25 12.86
C HIS A 200 13.47 7.03 12.35
N ILE A 201 13.12 8.15 12.98
CA ILE A 201 12.02 9.00 12.52
C ILE A 201 12.31 9.58 11.12
N GLN A 202 13.55 10.00 10.84
CA GLN A 202 13.96 10.48 9.52
C GLN A 202 13.73 9.41 8.43
N ALA A 203 14.00 8.14 8.73
CA ALA A 203 13.75 7.03 7.81
C ALA A 203 12.25 6.81 7.54
N ALA A 204 11.38 7.14 8.49
CA ALA A 204 9.93 7.04 8.34
C ALA A 204 9.30 8.19 7.53
N LEU A 205 9.96 9.35 7.46
CA LEU A 205 9.39 10.56 6.84
C LEU A 205 8.89 10.41 5.41
N PRO A 206 9.56 9.69 4.48
CA PRO A 206 9.04 9.53 3.12
C PRO A 206 7.65 8.86 3.12
N SER A 207 7.51 7.73 3.83
CA SER A 207 6.24 7.02 3.96
C SER A 207 5.20 7.84 4.72
N LEU A 208 5.61 8.56 5.76
CA LEU A 208 4.70 9.42 6.52
C LEU A 208 4.16 10.59 5.68
N ARG A 209 5.00 11.26 4.89
CA ARG A 209 4.57 12.34 3.98
C ARG A 209 3.56 11.83 2.95
N ARG A 210 3.76 10.61 2.45
CA ARG A 210 2.81 9.93 1.57
C ARG A 210 1.51 9.61 2.30
N PHE A 211 1.59 9.07 3.51
CA PHE A 211 0.43 8.76 4.35
C PHE A 211 -0.44 10.01 4.54
N LEU A 212 0.14 11.14 4.92
CA LEU A 212 -0.59 12.39 5.13
C LEU A 212 -1.32 12.92 3.89
N ARG A 213 -0.91 12.51 2.68
CA ARG A 213 -1.57 12.90 1.43
C ARG A 213 -2.72 11.98 1.03
N CYS A 214 -2.63 10.69 1.36
CA CYS A 214 -3.58 9.68 0.88
C CYS A 214 -4.49 9.10 1.96
N ALA A 215 -4.10 9.12 3.24
CA ALA A 215 -4.78 8.40 4.31
C ALA A 215 -6.28 8.70 4.38
N ARG A 216 -6.66 9.99 4.34
CA ARG A 216 -8.06 10.41 4.36
C ARG A 216 -8.84 9.96 3.12
N ILE A 217 -8.23 10.06 1.94
CA ILE A 217 -8.88 9.71 0.68
C ILE A 217 -9.06 8.19 0.58
N GLU A 218 -8.06 7.45 1.04
CA GLU A 218 -8.04 5.99 0.96
C GLU A 218 -8.68 5.30 2.15
N GLY A 219 -8.94 6.00 3.26
CA GLY A 219 -9.41 5.41 4.50
C GLY A 219 -8.35 4.53 5.19
N ILE A 220 -7.09 4.97 5.20
CA ILE A 220 -6.02 4.34 5.98
C ILE A 220 -6.10 4.91 7.40
N ALA A 221 -6.34 4.04 8.38
CA ALA A 221 -6.72 4.43 9.74
C ALA A 221 -5.58 5.06 10.54
N GLY A 222 -4.33 4.68 10.26
CA GLY A 222 -3.19 5.16 11.03
C GLY A 222 -1.83 4.81 10.43
N PHE A 223 -0.82 5.58 10.85
CA PHE A 223 0.58 5.33 10.57
C PHE A 223 1.30 4.96 11.88
N VAL A 224 1.83 3.74 11.94
CA VAL A 224 2.42 3.15 13.15
C VAL A 224 3.92 3.38 13.16
N ILE A 225 4.43 3.95 14.25
CA ILE A 225 5.85 4.10 14.55
C ILE A 225 6.16 3.25 15.77
N GLU A 226 7.21 2.44 15.73
CA GLU A 226 7.72 1.75 16.92
C GLU A 226 8.89 2.51 17.54
N ALA A 227 8.99 2.44 18.86
CA ALA A 227 10.04 3.06 19.65
C ALA A 227 10.43 2.14 20.82
N PRO A 228 11.69 2.19 21.26
CA PRO A 228 12.15 1.36 22.37
C PRO A 228 11.43 1.76 23.65
N MET A 229 11.12 0.79 24.50
CA MET A 229 10.60 1.01 25.84
C MET A 229 10.93 -0.18 26.74
N GLU A 230 11.33 0.06 27.97
CA GLU A 230 11.57 -0.99 28.96
C GLU A 230 10.39 -1.15 29.93
N ARG A 231 10.19 -2.35 30.48
CA ARG A 231 9.18 -2.58 31.53
C ARG A 231 9.39 -1.72 32.79
N THR A 232 10.63 -1.27 33.02
CA THR A 232 10.99 -0.39 34.13
C THR A 232 10.72 1.08 33.85
N ASP A 233 10.34 1.45 32.62
CA ASP A 233 10.10 2.84 32.27
C ASP A 233 8.88 3.38 33.01
N SER A 234 9.02 4.63 33.48
CA SER A 234 7.88 5.33 34.08
C SER A 234 6.96 5.88 33.00
N LEU A 235 5.66 6.03 33.32
CA LEU A 235 4.71 6.74 32.46
C LEU A 235 5.20 8.12 32.02
N ARG A 236 5.97 8.80 32.88
CA ARG A 236 6.58 10.09 32.54
C ARG A 236 7.65 9.94 31.44
N SER A 237 8.51 8.94 31.54
CA SER A 237 9.53 8.65 30.52
C SER A 237 8.92 8.34 29.16
N VAL A 238 7.90 7.48 29.14
CA VAL A 238 7.15 7.13 27.93
C VAL A 238 6.51 8.37 27.31
N LYS A 239 5.90 9.23 28.12
CA LYS A 239 5.34 10.49 27.66
C LYS A 239 6.41 11.41 27.08
N ASP A 240 7.52 11.62 27.78
CA ASP A 240 8.60 12.51 27.34
C ASP A 240 9.17 12.05 25.99
N GLN A 241 9.33 10.74 25.78
CA GLN A 241 9.76 10.16 24.51
C GLN A 241 8.71 10.29 23.40
N ALA A 242 7.43 10.12 23.72
CA ALA A 242 6.35 10.36 22.75
C ALA A 242 6.26 11.83 22.32
N ASP A 243 6.44 12.76 23.27
CA ASP A 243 6.50 14.20 23.01
C ASP A 243 7.71 14.55 22.12
N GLU A 244 8.86 13.90 22.33
CA GLU A 244 10.03 14.04 21.47
C GLU A 244 9.77 13.57 20.03
N ILE A 245 9.18 12.38 19.85
CA ILE A 245 8.83 11.85 18.52
C ILE A 245 7.84 12.78 17.82
N GLY A 246 6.79 13.21 18.52
CA GLY A 246 5.81 14.17 18.00
C GLY A 246 6.45 15.49 17.56
N ARG A 247 7.42 15.99 18.34
CA ARG A 247 8.19 17.19 17.98
C ARG A 247 9.01 16.99 16.72
N ILE A 248 9.75 15.88 16.59
CA ILE A 248 10.56 15.57 15.40
C ILE A 248 9.67 15.47 14.16
N VAL A 249 8.55 14.74 14.25
CA VAL A 249 7.56 14.62 13.17
C VAL A 249 7.06 16.01 12.75
N LYS A 250 6.70 16.86 13.71
CA LYS A 250 6.20 18.23 13.45
C LYS A 250 7.25 19.14 12.81
N GLU A 251 8.50 19.03 13.21
CA GLU A 251 9.61 19.84 12.69
C GLU A 251 10.04 19.42 11.28
N GLN A 252 10.01 18.12 10.98
CA GLN A 252 10.56 17.55 9.75
C GLN A 252 9.52 17.21 8.67
N THR A 253 8.23 17.30 9.01
CA THR A 253 7.12 17.23 8.04
C THR A 253 6.84 18.62 7.46
N PRO A 254 6.53 18.78 6.15
CA PRO A 254 6.39 20.08 5.51
C PRO A 254 5.42 21.03 6.23
N LEU A 255 5.70 22.34 6.18
CA LEU A 255 4.91 23.40 6.85
C LEU A 255 3.42 23.38 6.49
N SER A 256 3.04 22.90 5.30
CA SER A 256 1.63 22.75 4.88
C SER A 256 0.84 21.75 5.74
N PHE A 257 1.53 20.88 6.49
CA PHE A 257 0.93 19.93 7.42
C PHE A 257 0.92 20.42 8.87
N LYS A 258 1.48 21.60 9.17
CA LYS A 258 1.31 22.21 10.50
C LYS A 258 -0.15 22.53 10.82
N GLU A 259 -0.99 22.61 9.79
CA GLU A 259 -2.43 22.85 9.90
C GLU A 259 -3.27 21.58 9.82
N ALA A 260 -2.69 20.41 9.50
CA ALA A 260 -3.43 19.15 9.51
C ALA A 260 -3.55 18.67 10.97
N PRO A 261 -4.75 18.64 11.57
CA PRO A 261 -4.92 18.05 12.88
C PRO A 261 -4.55 16.57 12.78
N TYR A 262 -3.56 16.15 13.55
CA TYR A 262 -3.24 14.75 13.73
C TYR A 262 -3.27 14.42 15.21
N ARG A 263 -3.87 13.28 15.52
CA ARG A 263 -3.85 12.68 16.85
C ARG A 263 -2.74 11.65 16.91
N ILE A 264 -2.00 11.63 18.02
CA ILE A 264 -1.03 10.57 18.31
C ILE A 264 -1.55 9.77 19.48
N ASP A 265 -1.86 8.50 19.23
CA ASP A 265 -2.20 7.54 20.27
C ASP A 265 -0.94 6.76 20.64
N VAL A 266 -0.64 6.66 21.94
CA VAL A 266 0.52 5.91 22.45
C VAL A 266 0.04 4.60 23.04
N TYR A 267 0.60 3.51 22.51
CA TYR A 267 0.36 2.14 22.96
C TYR A 267 1.63 1.63 23.63
N ALA A 268 1.58 1.55 24.96
CA ALA A 268 2.65 1.01 25.80
C ALA A 268 2.14 -0.30 26.46
N PRO A 269 2.07 -1.41 25.70
CA PRO A 269 1.45 -2.65 26.16
C PRO A 269 2.03 -3.17 27.50
N GLN A 270 3.29 -2.86 27.78
CA GLN A 270 4.03 -3.31 28.95
C GLN A 270 3.65 -2.58 30.25
N LEU A 271 2.98 -1.42 30.17
CA LEU A 271 2.53 -0.68 31.35
C LEU A 271 1.12 -1.10 31.81
N GLY A 272 0.48 -2.04 31.11
CA GLY A 272 -0.86 -2.58 31.40
C GLY A 272 -0.85 -4.04 31.89
N PRO A 273 -2.03 -4.62 32.21
CA PRO A 273 -2.15 -6.05 32.48
C PRO A 273 -1.73 -6.85 31.24
N VAL A 274 -1.05 -7.98 31.46
CA VAL A 274 -0.48 -8.83 30.40
C VAL A 274 -1.56 -9.19 29.36
N SER A 275 -1.49 -8.61 28.17
CA SER A 275 -2.30 -8.99 27.02
C SER A 275 -2.03 -10.45 26.64
N PRO A 276 -3.03 -11.22 26.18
CA PRO A 276 -2.84 -12.58 25.70
C PRO A 276 -1.88 -12.70 24.51
N TYR A 277 -1.47 -11.57 23.92
CA TYR A 277 -0.57 -11.51 22.77
C TYR A 277 0.92 -11.24 23.14
N HIS A 278 1.32 -11.24 24.43
CA HIS A 278 2.61 -10.73 24.90
C HIS A 278 3.72 -11.77 25.15
N ALA A 279 4.52 -12.10 24.14
CA ALA A 279 5.80 -12.79 24.41
C ALA A 279 7.02 -12.18 23.71
N GLU A 280 6.87 -11.61 22.50
CA GLU A 280 8.03 -11.12 21.72
C GLU A 280 8.20 -9.59 21.76
N ASP A 281 7.14 -8.84 22.06
CA ASP A 281 7.12 -7.36 21.99
C ASP A 281 7.53 -6.67 23.31
N ASP A 282 8.21 -7.35 24.23
CA ASP A 282 8.43 -6.90 25.62
C ASP A 282 9.22 -5.59 25.81
N HIS A 283 9.81 -5.05 24.73
CA HIS A 283 10.73 -3.91 24.78
C HIS A 283 10.34 -2.75 23.83
N ARG A 284 9.07 -2.61 23.47
CA ARG A 284 8.62 -1.65 22.44
C ARG A 284 7.31 -0.96 22.78
N MET A 285 7.27 0.36 22.61
CA MET A 285 6.01 1.09 22.51
C MET A 285 5.69 1.42 21.05
N PHE A 286 4.42 1.70 20.79
CA PHE A 286 3.95 2.11 19.48
C PHE A 286 3.26 3.47 19.57
N LEU A 287 3.48 4.30 18.56
CA LEU A 287 2.75 5.54 18.34
C LEU A 287 1.95 5.39 17.05
N VAL A 288 0.65 5.63 17.13
CA VAL A 288 -0.22 5.61 15.97
C VAL A 288 -0.63 7.04 15.64
N LEU A 289 -0.19 7.49 14.46
CA LEU A 289 -0.56 8.79 13.94
C LEU A 289 -1.86 8.66 13.14
N HIS A 290 -2.88 9.41 13.53
CA HIS A 290 -4.15 9.52 12.84
C HIS A 290 -4.26 10.88 12.14
N VAL A 291 -4.87 10.92 10.96
CA VAL A 291 -5.24 12.19 10.30
C VAL A 291 -6.69 12.47 10.68
N ASP A 292 -6.93 13.53 11.46
CA ASP A 292 -8.28 13.92 11.87
C ASP A 292 -9.06 14.53 10.68
N GLU A 293 -10.39 14.55 10.79
CA GLU A 293 -11.31 15.13 9.80
C GLU A 293 -11.23 16.66 9.66
#